data_AF-A0A538DQM4-F1
#
_entry.id   AF-A0A538DQM4-F1
#
_cell.length_a   1.000
_cell.length_b   1.000
_cell.length_c   1.000
_cell.angle_alpha   90.00
_cell.angle_beta   90.00
_cell.angle_gamma   90.00
#
_symmetry.space_group_name_H-M   'P 1'
#
loop_
_entity.id
_entity.type
_entity.pdbx_description
1 polymer ?
#
loop_
_entity_poly.entity_id
_entity_poly.type
_entity_poly.pdbx_seq_one_letter_code
_entity_poly.pdbx_strand_id
1 'polypeptide(L)'
;MSPDPPSDRVDPDSVARAGFESARRGFDQNQVRSYLRLVAREIERLRASEAELMRRVDEAERHVTEQSRTDPEHLTQLLGEETARVLNAAREAADERIARADEEATRLRQEANDESARTRQEADVASLTTRDEAATAARELREQADDYARSTRNAADTEAARIRATAEQAVSDEIDAARARSRELVAEAQMVRDRILRDLARRRKAMRVQVEQLRAARDRLLLAYEAVRTSLDEAEHELDIALPDARSAADATARRLEAEPELTVGQLEEEIALARVANLPLLAPESDDERRDDDDPLTEEVPALDVALGPRPESEPEPQPLPVDEEPEVVVVAAVEVELEVVGPAAAAEDTVEDPDDESAVDALFARIREARSDAVARAYEAFGPADAPEAAVVVADSGLDEEPTREPDLFAQRDAVIDPFEAKLARLFKRSVTDEQNEMQDAIRRRKNKATVDEILADPDTHAARYEAAVTTTIGEVARAGAAMFALTGTVDDESFRPMTRRIVGASLVAPLRAQLDRVFADTTSDEERIDRVRSAYREAKSQRADLVAHELALAGFNAGVIAAAPDGTSVRWVTDDVRGCSPDCQDNSLAGPIPAGKLFPTGSAHPPAHQHCRCLVIPERQ
;
A
#
# COMPACT_ATOMS: atom_id res chain seq x y z
N MET A 1 124.29 68.43 -8.53
CA MET A 1 125.73 68.43 -8.18
C MET A 1 126.30 69.79 -8.56
N SER A 2 126.58 70.65 -7.58
CA SER A 2 127.65 71.63 -7.72
C SER A 2 128.97 70.87 -7.94
N PRO A 3 129.87 71.45 -8.74
CA PRO A 3 130.90 72.29 -8.15
C PRO A 3 130.93 73.71 -8.74
N ASP A 4 131.35 74.65 -7.90
CA ASP A 4 131.54 76.08 -8.16
C ASP A 4 132.46 76.40 -9.36
N PRO A 5 132.20 77.52 -10.06
CA PRO A 5 133.25 78.36 -10.61
C PRO A 5 133.62 79.51 -9.64
N PRO A 6 134.87 79.98 -9.66
CA PRO A 6 135.45 80.86 -8.65
C PRO A 6 134.76 82.23 -8.60
N SER A 7 134.53 82.73 -7.38
CA SER A 7 133.95 84.04 -7.13
C SER A 7 134.91 85.17 -7.50
N ASP A 8 134.94 85.54 -8.78
CA ASP A 8 135.48 86.82 -9.27
C ASP A 8 134.43 87.95 -9.11
N ARG A 9 133.63 87.88 -8.04
CA ARG A 9 132.55 88.84 -7.77
C ARG A 9 133.11 89.99 -6.95
N VAL A 10 133.03 91.19 -7.50
CA VAL A 10 133.44 92.40 -6.79
C VAL A 10 132.23 92.97 -6.06
N ASP A 11 132.26 92.91 -4.74
CA ASP A 11 131.22 93.50 -3.89
C ASP A 11 131.47 95.02 -3.69
N PRO A 12 130.43 95.87 -3.54
CA PRO A 12 130.62 97.33 -3.42
C PRO A 12 131.56 97.73 -2.29
N ASP A 13 131.52 97.00 -1.17
CA ASP A 13 132.41 97.22 -0.02
C ASP A 13 133.88 96.87 -0.35
N SER A 14 134.10 95.93 -1.26
CA SER A 14 135.42 95.54 -1.75
C SER A 14 135.98 96.57 -2.74
N VAL A 15 135.12 97.22 -3.55
CA VAL A 15 135.48 98.38 -4.39
C VAL A 15 135.92 99.58 -3.55
N ALA A 16 135.19 99.88 -2.48
CA ALA A 16 135.45 101.04 -1.63
C ALA A 16 136.78 100.96 -0.86
N ARG A 17 137.30 99.76 -0.59
CA ARG A 17 138.53 99.54 0.21
C ARG A 17 139.76 99.13 -0.61
N ALA A 18 139.68 99.16 -1.94
CA ALA A 18 140.77 98.71 -2.81
C ALA A 18 142.02 99.60 -2.67
N GLY A 19 143.15 99.00 -2.27
CA GLY A 19 144.47 99.63 -2.20
C GLY A 19 145.38 99.15 -3.34
N PHE A 20 146.24 100.02 -3.86
CA PHE A 20 147.15 99.73 -4.96
C PHE A 20 148.59 100.00 -4.54
N GLU A 21 149.55 99.26 -5.09
CA GLU A 21 150.97 99.48 -4.82
C GLU A 21 151.47 100.81 -5.43
N SER A 22 152.47 101.46 -4.81
CA SER A 22 152.99 102.75 -5.26
C SER A 22 154.23 102.62 -6.15
N ALA A 23 154.20 103.26 -7.32
CA ALA A 23 155.32 103.43 -8.23
C ALA A 23 155.99 104.81 -8.04
N ARG A 24 157.18 105.00 -8.64
CA ARG A 24 158.05 106.18 -8.46
C ARG A 24 157.40 107.55 -8.78
N ARG A 25 156.17 107.56 -9.31
CA ARG A 25 155.23 108.69 -9.42
C ARG A 25 153.76 108.19 -9.38
N GLY A 26 153.23 107.87 -8.20
CA GLY A 26 151.80 107.54 -7.98
C GLY A 26 151.51 106.04 -7.85
N PHE A 27 150.24 105.64 -7.83
CA PHE A 27 149.84 104.21 -7.77
C PHE A 27 150.14 103.47 -9.08
N ASP A 28 150.37 102.16 -9.03
CA ASP A 28 150.59 101.32 -10.20
C ASP A 28 149.35 101.33 -11.12
N GLN A 29 149.50 101.98 -12.28
CA GLN A 29 148.44 102.15 -13.26
C GLN A 29 147.94 100.81 -13.84
N ASN A 30 148.77 99.77 -13.85
CA ASN A 30 148.38 98.46 -14.35
C ASN A 30 147.43 97.75 -13.37
N GLN A 31 147.70 97.88 -12.06
CA GLN A 31 146.87 97.29 -11.02
C GLN A 31 145.50 97.99 -10.93
N VAL A 32 145.48 99.34 -10.98
CA VAL A 32 144.24 100.12 -11.00
C VAL A 32 143.40 99.83 -12.24
N ARG A 33 143.99 99.79 -13.44
CA ARG A 33 143.24 99.48 -14.67
C ARG A 33 142.69 98.06 -14.67
N SER A 34 143.44 97.10 -14.14
CA SER A 34 142.97 95.71 -14.04
C SER A 34 141.79 95.60 -13.08
N TYR A 35 141.84 96.32 -11.95
CA TYR A 35 140.75 96.38 -11.00
C TYR A 35 139.51 97.09 -11.56
N LEU A 36 139.66 98.23 -12.23
CA LEU A 36 138.54 98.93 -12.89
C LEU A 36 137.90 98.08 -14.00
N ARG A 37 138.67 97.27 -14.74
CA ARG A 37 138.12 96.32 -15.72
C ARG A 37 137.37 95.15 -15.07
N LEU A 38 137.74 94.77 -13.84
CA LEU A 38 137.02 93.76 -13.07
C LEU A 38 135.67 94.33 -12.60
N VAL A 39 135.68 95.54 -12.04
CA VAL A 39 134.46 96.26 -11.62
C VAL A 39 133.53 96.55 -12.80
N ALA A 40 134.07 96.99 -13.94
CA ALA A 40 133.28 97.24 -15.14
C ALA A 40 132.57 95.97 -15.64
N ARG A 41 133.27 94.83 -15.66
CA ARG A 41 132.68 93.53 -16.02
C ARG A 41 131.56 93.13 -15.07
N GLU A 42 131.71 93.40 -13.78
CA GLU A 42 130.67 93.08 -12.79
C GLU A 42 129.45 93.99 -12.92
N ILE A 43 129.64 95.28 -13.21
CA ILE A 43 128.53 96.21 -13.50
C ILE A 43 127.77 95.79 -14.77
N GLU A 44 128.48 95.38 -15.83
CA GLU A 44 127.86 94.86 -17.05
C GLU A 44 127.07 93.59 -16.78
N ARG A 45 127.61 92.67 -15.96
CA ARG A 45 126.93 91.45 -15.52
C ARG A 45 125.64 91.74 -14.75
N LEU A 46 125.69 92.70 -13.81
CA LEU A 46 124.53 93.10 -13.02
C LEU A 46 123.43 93.74 -13.87
N ARG A 47 123.80 94.63 -14.80
CA ARG A 47 122.84 95.23 -15.75
C ARG A 47 122.20 94.19 -16.68
N ALA A 48 122.97 93.21 -17.15
CA ALA A 48 122.44 92.11 -17.94
C ALA A 48 121.45 91.24 -17.13
N SER A 49 121.76 90.99 -15.86
CA SER A 49 120.86 90.26 -14.95
C SER A 49 119.58 91.03 -14.62
N GLU A 50 119.66 92.36 -14.47
CA GLU A 50 118.50 93.22 -14.24
C GLU A 50 117.55 93.22 -15.46
N ALA A 51 118.10 93.37 -16.67
CA ALA A 51 117.33 93.31 -17.91
C ALA A 51 116.64 91.94 -18.11
N GLU A 52 117.30 90.85 -17.71
CA GLU A 52 116.71 89.51 -17.73
C GLU A 52 115.56 89.36 -16.73
N LEU A 53 115.74 89.85 -15.51
CA LEU A 53 114.69 89.82 -14.49
C LEU A 53 113.48 90.66 -14.90
N MET A 54 113.69 91.85 -15.48
CA MET A 54 112.60 92.69 -15.99
C MET A 54 111.82 91.98 -17.10
N ARG A 55 112.49 91.29 -18.04
CA ARG A 55 111.81 90.52 -19.08
C ARG A 55 110.93 89.40 -18.52
N ARG A 56 111.39 88.70 -17.49
CA ARG A 56 110.63 87.63 -16.84
C ARG A 56 109.41 88.16 -16.09
N VAL A 57 109.50 89.34 -15.50
CA VAL A 57 108.35 90.01 -14.86
C VAL A 57 107.29 90.36 -15.91
N ASP A 58 107.72 90.97 -17.01
CA ASP A 58 106.84 91.33 -18.15
C ASP A 58 106.10 90.11 -18.73
N GLU A 59 106.80 88.98 -18.88
CA GLU A 59 106.23 87.74 -19.41
C GLU A 59 105.21 87.11 -18.43
N ALA A 60 105.50 87.14 -17.14
CA ALA A 60 104.58 86.68 -16.11
C ALA A 60 103.31 87.55 -16.02
N GLU A 61 103.46 88.87 -16.13
CA GLU A 61 102.32 89.81 -16.13
C GLU A 61 101.40 89.60 -17.34
N ARG A 62 101.96 89.28 -18.52
CA ARG A 62 101.17 88.93 -19.72
C ARG A 62 100.37 87.65 -19.52
N HIS A 63 100.97 86.59 -18.99
CA HIS A 63 100.29 85.32 -18.73
C HIS A 63 99.11 85.45 -17.76
N VAL A 64 99.26 86.24 -16.68
CA VAL A 64 98.18 86.48 -15.71
C VAL A 64 97.04 87.28 -16.34
N THR A 65 97.37 88.26 -17.19
CA THR A 65 96.37 89.07 -17.89
C THR A 65 95.57 88.25 -18.91
N GLU A 66 96.22 87.31 -19.61
CA GLU A 66 95.55 86.40 -20.55
C GLU A 66 94.61 85.42 -19.84
N GLN A 67 95.02 84.85 -18.70
CA GLN A 67 94.17 83.95 -17.92
C GLN A 67 92.96 84.68 -17.29
N SER A 68 93.15 85.92 -16.85
CA SER A 68 92.10 86.75 -16.24
C SER A 68 91.09 87.33 -17.24
N ARG A 69 91.36 87.21 -18.55
CA ARG A 69 90.44 87.61 -19.64
C ARG A 69 89.41 86.55 -20.02
N THR A 70 89.38 85.40 -19.34
CA THR A 70 88.31 84.40 -19.54
C THR A 70 87.01 84.96 -18.98
N ASP A 71 86.11 85.36 -19.88
CA ASP A 71 84.85 86.02 -19.56
C ASP A 71 83.90 85.12 -18.74
N PRO A 72 83.37 85.55 -17.58
CA PRO A 72 82.37 84.79 -16.82
C PRO A 72 81.11 84.44 -17.62
N GLU A 73 80.73 85.24 -18.63
CA GLU A 73 79.62 84.92 -19.53
C GLU A 73 79.94 83.67 -20.39
N HIS A 74 81.20 83.49 -20.80
CA HIS A 74 81.62 82.32 -21.57
C HIS A 74 81.63 81.03 -20.74
N LEU A 75 82.05 81.10 -19.47
CA LEU A 75 82.03 79.93 -18.56
C LEU A 75 80.60 79.49 -18.22
N THR A 76 79.68 80.43 -17.99
CA THR A 76 78.26 80.10 -17.75
C THR A 76 77.60 79.49 -18.98
N GLN A 77 77.97 79.93 -20.18
CA GLN A 77 77.53 79.32 -21.42
C GLN A 77 78.04 77.88 -21.57
N LEU A 78 79.33 77.63 -21.35
CA LEU A 78 79.90 76.27 -21.43
C LEU A 78 79.29 75.32 -20.39
N LEU A 79 79.01 75.81 -19.18
CA LEU A 79 78.31 75.03 -18.16
C LEU A 79 76.85 74.76 -18.53
N GLY A 80 76.17 75.75 -19.13
CA GLY A 80 74.82 75.60 -19.67
C GLY A 80 74.74 74.58 -20.80
N GLU A 81 75.73 74.59 -21.71
CA GLU A 81 75.86 73.63 -22.80
C GLU A 81 76.13 72.22 -22.29
N GLU A 82 76.99 72.06 -21.29
CA GLU A 82 77.31 70.73 -20.74
C GLU A 82 76.16 70.16 -19.89
N THR A 83 75.48 70.99 -19.10
CA THR A 83 74.28 70.57 -18.36
C THR A 83 73.11 70.23 -19.28
N ALA A 84 72.92 70.98 -20.37
CA ALA A 84 71.95 70.64 -21.41
C ALA A 84 72.29 69.31 -22.10
N ARG A 85 73.57 69.05 -22.38
CA ARG A 85 74.02 67.75 -22.92
C ARG A 85 73.72 66.58 -21.98
N VAL A 86 74.04 66.71 -20.69
CA VAL A 86 73.78 65.66 -19.70
C VAL A 86 72.27 65.42 -19.53
N LEU A 87 71.45 66.48 -19.47
CA LEU A 87 70.00 66.35 -19.36
C LEU A 87 69.37 65.72 -20.61
N ASN A 88 69.85 66.07 -21.80
CA ASN A 88 69.37 65.47 -23.04
C ASN A 88 69.77 63.99 -23.15
N ALA A 89 71.01 63.64 -22.79
CA ALA A 89 71.44 62.25 -22.73
C ALA A 89 70.66 61.42 -21.69
N ALA A 90 70.35 62.02 -20.53
CA ALA A 90 69.53 61.38 -19.51
C ALA A 90 68.07 61.17 -19.97
N ARG A 91 67.50 62.13 -20.70
CA ARG A 91 66.16 62.00 -21.31
C ARG A 91 66.14 60.91 -22.38
N GLU A 92 67.11 60.91 -23.29
CA GLU A 92 67.23 59.91 -24.35
C GLU A 92 67.39 58.50 -23.77
N ALA A 93 68.22 58.32 -22.74
CA ALA A 93 68.35 57.06 -22.03
C ALA A 93 67.08 56.65 -21.26
N ALA A 94 66.28 57.61 -20.79
CA ALA A 94 64.99 57.33 -20.15
C ALA A 94 63.96 56.88 -21.20
N ASP A 95 63.87 57.57 -22.33
CA ASP A 95 62.98 57.22 -23.44
C ASP A 95 63.33 55.83 -24.00
N GLU A 96 64.62 55.50 -24.13
CA GLU A 96 65.08 54.18 -24.57
C GLU A 96 64.67 53.07 -23.57
N ARG A 97 64.73 53.36 -22.26
CA ARG A 97 64.26 52.42 -21.22
C ARG A 97 62.76 52.24 -21.24
N ILE A 98 62.00 53.32 -21.42
CA ILE A 98 60.54 53.26 -21.54
C ILE A 98 60.15 52.44 -22.77
N ALA A 99 60.77 52.71 -23.92
CA ALA A 99 60.53 51.94 -25.14
C ALA A 99 60.82 50.44 -24.96
N ARG A 100 61.97 50.08 -24.36
CA ARG A 100 62.29 48.69 -24.03
C ARG A 100 61.29 48.06 -23.06
N ALA A 101 60.88 48.80 -22.03
CA ALA A 101 59.90 48.33 -21.06
C ALA A 101 58.52 48.11 -21.70
N ASP A 102 58.10 48.97 -22.62
CA ASP A 102 56.83 48.84 -23.35
C ASP A 102 56.85 47.65 -24.32
N GLU A 103 57.97 47.43 -25.02
CA GLU A 103 58.16 46.25 -25.88
C GLU A 103 58.13 44.96 -25.06
N GLU A 104 58.86 44.92 -23.94
CA GLU A 104 58.87 43.77 -23.04
C GLU A 104 57.49 43.52 -22.40
N ALA A 105 56.79 44.57 -21.98
CA ALA A 105 55.43 44.47 -21.46
C ALA A 105 54.43 44.02 -22.54
N THR A 106 54.64 44.37 -23.80
CA THR A 106 53.78 43.91 -24.91
C THR A 106 54.05 42.45 -25.23
N ARG A 107 55.32 42.03 -25.27
CA ARG A 107 55.71 40.62 -25.43
C ARG A 107 55.13 39.76 -24.31
N LEU A 108 55.31 40.16 -23.05
CA LEU A 108 54.80 39.42 -21.90
C LEU A 108 53.27 39.30 -21.92
N ARG A 109 52.56 40.35 -22.35
CA ARG A 109 51.10 40.30 -22.54
C ARG A 109 50.69 39.33 -23.66
N GLN A 110 51.41 39.31 -24.77
CA GLN A 110 51.15 38.36 -25.86
C GLN A 110 51.38 36.92 -25.41
N GLU A 111 52.52 36.64 -24.78
CA GLU A 111 52.85 35.32 -24.24
C GLU A 111 51.80 34.83 -23.23
N ALA A 112 51.39 35.70 -22.29
CA ALA A 112 50.34 35.39 -21.33
C ALA A 112 48.96 35.15 -21.98
N ASN A 113 48.62 35.91 -23.03
CA ASN A 113 47.39 35.71 -23.78
C ASN A 113 47.41 34.39 -24.57
N ASP A 114 48.53 34.04 -25.19
CA ASP A 114 48.70 32.80 -25.94
C ASP A 114 48.71 31.57 -25.02
N GLU A 115 49.33 31.68 -23.84
CA GLU A 115 49.22 30.67 -22.79
C GLU A 115 47.78 30.53 -22.29
N SER A 116 47.08 31.63 -22.01
CA SER A 116 45.67 31.60 -21.62
C SER A 116 44.78 30.96 -22.68
N ALA A 117 45.03 31.25 -23.96
CA ALA A 117 44.31 30.65 -25.08
C ALA A 117 44.55 29.14 -25.17
N ARG A 118 45.80 28.68 -25.01
CA ARG A 118 46.15 27.26 -24.98
C ARG A 118 45.46 26.54 -23.83
N THR A 119 45.54 27.07 -22.61
CA THR A 119 44.89 26.50 -21.44
C THR A 119 43.37 26.39 -21.62
N ARG A 120 42.73 27.40 -22.23
CA ARG A 120 41.29 27.34 -22.55
C ARG A 120 40.98 26.25 -23.56
N GLN A 121 41.76 26.15 -24.63
CA GLN A 121 41.57 25.14 -25.66
C GLN A 121 41.75 23.72 -25.10
N GLU A 122 42.77 23.49 -24.27
CA GLU A 122 42.99 22.21 -23.59
C GLU A 122 41.83 21.87 -22.64
N ALA A 123 41.34 22.85 -21.88
CA ALA A 123 40.19 22.68 -21.01
C ALA A 123 38.90 22.38 -21.79
N ASP A 124 38.67 23.02 -22.94
CA ASP A 124 37.53 22.76 -23.81
C ASP A 124 37.58 21.34 -24.38
N VAL A 125 38.75 20.89 -24.84
CA VAL A 125 38.95 19.52 -25.32
C VAL A 125 38.68 18.50 -24.21
N ALA A 126 39.26 18.70 -23.02
CA ALA A 126 39.04 17.81 -21.88
C ALA A 126 37.56 17.77 -21.43
N SER A 127 36.87 18.91 -21.51
CA SER A 127 35.44 19.01 -21.22
C SER A 127 34.59 18.23 -22.25
N LEU A 128 34.93 18.34 -23.53
CA LEU A 128 34.25 17.59 -24.59
C LEU A 128 34.47 16.08 -24.46
N THR A 129 35.71 15.64 -24.21
CA THR A 129 35.98 14.20 -24.02
C THR A 129 35.23 13.63 -22.82
N THR A 130 35.24 14.34 -21.69
CA THR A 130 34.50 13.92 -20.49
C THR A 130 32.99 13.84 -20.76
N ARG A 131 32.45 14.77 -21.55
CA ARG A 131 31.03 14.75 -21.95
C ARG A 131 30.69 13.58 -22.86
N ASP A 132 31.54 13.25 -23.83
CA ASP A 132 31.33 12.14 -24.75
C ASP A 132 31.43 10.78 -24.05
N GLU A 133 32.39 10.64 -23.12
CA GLU A 133 32.52 9.47 -22.26
C GLU A 133 31.28 9.31 -21.36
N ALA A 134 30.86 10.38 -20.68
CA ALA A 134 29.65 10.37 -19.86
C ALA A 134 28.39 10.07 -20.69
N ALA A 135 28.28 10.60 -21.90
CA ALA A 135 27.17 10.32 -22.80
C ALA A 135 27.14 8.86 -23.28
N THR A 136 28.30 8.25 -23.46
CA THR A 136 28.43 6.83 -23.85
C THR A 136 28.08 5.93 -22.68
N ALA A 137 28.64 6.17 -21.49
CA ALA A 137 28.27 5.44 -20.27
C ALA A 137 26.77 5.55 -19.96
N ALA A 138 26.18 6.74 -20.14
CA ALA A 138 24.75 6.94 -19.96
C ALA A 138 23.89 6.21 -21.01
N ARG A 139 24.41 5.96 -22.22
CA ARG A 139 23.70 5.14 -23.23
C ARG A 139 23.74 3.66 -22.84
N GLU A 140 24.92 3.16 -22.46
CA GLU A 140 25.09 1.76 -22.03
C GLU A 140 24.24 1.44 -20.80
N LEU A 141 24.20 2.34 -19.81
CA LEU A 141 23.36 2.16 -18.63
C LEU A 141 21.86 2.10 -18.97
N ARG A 142 21.40 2.94 -19.92
CA ARG A 142 20.00 2.90 -20.38
C ARG A 142 19.69 1.61 -21.11
N GLU A 143 20.58 1.13 -21.97
CA GLU A 143 20.41 -0.14 -22.69
C GLU A 143 20.34 -1.32 -21.72
N GLN A 144 21.24 -1.37 -20.73
CA GLN A 144 21.20 -2.39 -19.67
C GLN A 144 19.90 -2.33 -18.85
N ALA A 145 19.44 -1.14 -18.50
CA ALA A 145 18.18 -0.96 -17.78
C ALA A 145 16.97 -1.40 -18.62
N ASP A 146 16.96 -1.12 -19.93
CA ASP A 146 15.90 -1.53 -20.85
C ASP A 146 15.88 -3.06 -21.02
N ASP A 147 17.04 -3.70 -21.11
CA ASP A 147 17.16 -5.15 -21.21
C ASP A 147 16.74 -5.85 -19.91
N TYR A 148 17.14 -5.33 -18.75
CA TYR A 148 16.68 -5.82 -17.45
C TYR A 148 15.18 -5.65 -17.27
N ALA A 149 14.62 -4.51 -17.68
CA ALA A 149 13.18 -4.29 -17.64
C ALA A 149 12.45 -5.26 -18.58
N ARG A 150 13.01 -5.55 -19.76
CA ARG A 150 12.46 -6.51 -20.72
C ARG A 150 12.50 -7.94 -20.18
N SER A 151 13.61 -8.37 -19.59
CA SER A 151 13.73 -9.71 -18.99
C SER A 151 12.75 -9.89 -17.83
N THR A 152 12.60 -8.87 -16.98
CA THR A 152 11.67 -8.88 -15.86
C THR A 152 10.22 -8.97 -16.32
N ARG A 153 9.82 -8.18 -17.33
CA ARG A 153 8.47 -8.27 -17.92
C ARG A 153 8.21 -9.64 -18.53
N ASN A 154 9.14 -10.17 -19.31
CA ASN A 154 8.99 -11.49 -19.92
C ASN A 154 8.86 -12.59 -18.85
N ALA A 155 9.66 -12.54 -17.79
CA ALA A 155 9.56 -13.48 -16.68
C ALA A 155 8.19 -13.40 -16.00
N ALA A 156 7.71 -12.18 -15.70
CA ALA A 156 6.39 -11.95 -15.13
C ALA A 156 5.26 -12.46 -16.04
N ASP A 157 5.35 -12.23 -17.36
CA ASP A 157 4.37 -12.70 -18.33
C ASP A 157 4.33 -14.24 -18.40
N THR A 158 5.50 -14.89 -18.35
CA THR A 158 5.56 -16.37 -18.33
C THR A 158 4.98 -16.96 -17.05
N GLU A 159 5.19 -16.29 -15.91
CA GLU A 159 4.62 -16.73 -14.63
C GLU A 159 3.11 -16.51 -14.60
N ALA A 160 2.64 -15.34 -15.06
CA ALA A 160 1.23 -15.05 -15.18
C ALA A 160 0.52 -16.05 -16.13
N ALA A 161 1.18 -16.46 -17.21
CA ALA A 161 0.68 -17.51 -18.10
C ALA A 161 0.58 -18.88 -17.39
N ARG A 162 1.56 -19.25 -16.57
CA ARG A 162 1.51 -20.47 -15.75
C ARG A 162 0.39 -20.44 -14.71
N ILE A 163 0.21 -19.32 -14.03
CA ILE A 163 -0.87 -19.14 -13.05
C ILE A 163 -2.24 -19.26 -13.74
N ARG A 164 -2.42 -18.63 -14.92
CA ARG A 164 -3.67 -18.77 -15.68
C ARG A 164 -3.93 -20.21 -16.11
N ALA A 165 -2.93 -20.90 -16.66
CA ALA A 165 -3.09 -22.29 -17.09
C ALA A 165 -3.43 -23.24 -15.93
N THR A 166 -2.80 -23.05 -14.76
CA THR A 166 -3.10 -23.85 -13.56
C THR A 166 -4.49 -23.55 -13.00
N ALA A 167 -4.93 -22.28 -13.01
CA ALA A 167 -6.28 -21.91 -12.60
C ALA A 167 -7.34 -22.47 -13.56
N GLU A 168 -7.14 -22.39 -14.87
CA GLU A 168 -8.02 -22.97 -15.87
C GLU A 168 -8.16 -24.49 -15.70
N GLN A 169 -7.05 -25.18 -15.44
CA GLN A 169 -7.07 -26.62 -15.17
C GLN A 169 -7.86 -26.94 -13.90
N ALA A 170 -7.62 -26.21 -12.80
CA ALA A 170 -8.34 -26.42 -11.54
C ALA A 170 -9.86 -26.19 -11.69
N VAL A 171 -10.26 -25.18 -12.46
CA VAL A 171 -11.68 -24.94 -12.77
C VAL A 171 -12.26 -26.09 -13.59
N SER A 172 -11.53 -26.59 -14.60
CA SER A 172 -11.97 -27.75 -15.39
C SER A 172 -12.16 -28.99 -14.52
N ASP A 173 -11.20 -29.27 -13.64
CA ASP A 173 -11.24 -30.42 -12.74
C ASP A 173 -12.43 -30.34 -11.78
N GLU A 174 -12.74 -29.15 -11.23
CA GLU A 174 -13.91 -28.96 -10.36
C GLU A 174 -15.24 -29.10 -11.12
N ILE A 175 -15.32 -28.60 -12.36
CA ILE A 175 -16.51 -28.78 -13.21
C ILE A 175 -16.74 -30.27 -13.48
N ASP A 176 -15.69 -31.04 -13.77
CA ASP A 176 -15.81 -32.46 -14.04
C ASP A 176 -16.16 -33.27 -12.77
N ALA A 177 -15.62 -32.88 -11.61
CA ALA A 177 -16.01 -33.42 -10.32
C ALA A 177 -17.47 -33.12 -9.98
N ALA A 178 -17.93 -31.88 -10.20
CA ALA A 178 -19.33 -31.50 -10.01
C ALA A 178 -20.27 -32.32 -10.92
N ARG A 179 -19.91 -32.47 -12.21
CA ARG A 179 -20.66 -33.31 -13.16
C ARG A 179 -20.70 -34.78 -12.73
N ALA A 180 -19.62 -35.31 -12.16
CA ALA A 180 -19.59 -36.66 -11.62
C ALA A 180 -20.57 -36.83 -10.45
N ARG A 181 -20.53 -35.92 -9.46
CA ARG A 181 -21.47 -35.89 -8.33
C ARG A 181 -22.93 -35.77 -8.80
N SER A 182 -23.21 -34.92 -9.80
CA SER A 182 -24.56 -34.79 -10.35
C SER A 182 -25.06 -36.10 -10.98
N ARG A 183 -24.20 -36.84 -11.68
CA ARG A 183 -24.57 -38.15 -12.25
C ARG A 183 -24.86 -39.18 -11.15
N GLU A 184 -24.09 -39.19 -10.07
CA GLU A 184 -24.33 -40.06 -8.92
C GLU A 184 -25.67 -39.76 -8.24
N LEU A 185 -25.95 -38.49 -7.95
CA LEU A 185 -27.23 -38.07 -7.36
C LEU A 185 -28.43 -38.44 -8.24
N VAL A 186 -28.32 -38.30 -9.56
CA VAL A 186 -29.37 -38.73 -10.48
C VAL A 186 -29.55 -40.24 -10.45
N ALA A 187 -28.47 -41.03 -10.39
CA ALA A 187 -28.55 -42.47 -10.25
C ALA A 187 -29.22 -42.88 -8.92
N GLU A 188 -28.89 -42.22 -7.82
CA GLU A 188 -29.53 -42.43 -6.52
C GLU A 188 -31.02 -42.10 -6.54
N ALA A 189 -31.39 -40.95 -7.11
CA ALA A 189 -32.78 -40.53 -7.26
C ALA A 189 -33.58 -41.54 -8.12
N GLN A 190 -32.98 -42.07 -9.18
CA GLN A 190 -33.58 -43.13 -10.00
C GLN A 190 -33.78 -44.41 -9.19
N MET A 191 -32.82 -44.82 -8.37
CA MET A 191 -32.98 -46.00 -7.49
C MET A 191 -34.10 -45.81 -6.47
N VAL A 192 -34.22 -44.62 -5.86
CA VAL A 192 -35.30 -44.30 -4.92
C VAL A 192 -36.65 -44.30 -5.65
N ARG A 193 -36.74 -43.68 -6.82
CA ARG A 193 -37.95 -43.69 -7.65
C ARG A 193 -38.38 -45.12 -7.99
N ASP A 194 -37.46 -45.95 -8.45
CA ASP A 194 -37.75 -47.34 -8.78
C ASP A 194 -38.24 -48.13 -7.57
N ARG A 195 -37.65 -47.87 -6.39
CA ARG A 195 -38.11 -48.47 -5.13
C ARG A 195 -39.54 -48.07 -4.82
N ILE A 196 -39.88 -46.78 -4.92
CA ILE A 196 -41.23 -46.26 -4.68
C ILE A 196 -42.22 -46.85 -5.68
N LEU A 197 -41.89 -46.88 -6.97
CA LEU A 197 -42.74 -47.45 -8.00
C LEU A 197 -42.98 -48.95 -7.77
N ARG A 198 -41.96 -49.70 -7.35
CA ARG A 198 -42.10 -51.12 -6.96
C ARG A 198 -42.98 -51.29 -5.73
N ASP A 199 -42.89 -50.39 -4.75
CA ASP A 199 -43.75 -50.44 -3.56
C ASP A 199 -45.21 -50.11 -3.90
N LEU A 200 -45.44 -49.05 -4.67
CA LEU A 200 -46.78 -48.68 -5.16
C LEU A 200 -47.40 -49.79 -6.01
N ALA A 201 -46.63 -50.43 -6.90
CA ALA A 201 -47.10 -51.57 -7.68
C ALA A 201 -47.51 -52.75 -6.78
N ARG A 202 -46.73 -53.04 -5.72
CA ARG A 202 -47.06 -54.05 -4.71
C ARG A 202 -48.34 -53.71 -3.94
N ARG A 203 -48.47 -52.48 -3.43
CA ARG A 203 -49.68 -52.00 -2.73
C ARG A 203 -50.91 -52.06 -3.63
N ARG A 204 -50.79 -51.60 -4.89
CA ARG A 204 -51.88 -51.68 -5.88
C ARG A 204 -52.32 -53.12 -6.14
N LYS A 205 -51.37 -54.05 -6.25
CA LYS A 205 -51.70 -55.49 -6.41
C LYS A 205 -52.42 -56.02 -5.17
N ALA A 206 -51.94 -55.71 -3.97
CA ALA A 206 -52.60 -56.12 -2.72
C ALA A 206 -54.03 -55.57 -2.61
N MET A 207 -54.23 -54.28 -2.91
CA MET A 207 -55.56 -53.66 -2.94
C MET A 207 -56.48 -54.30 -3.98
N ARG A 208 -55.99 -54.64 -5.19
CA ARG A 208 -56.79 -55.37 -6.18
C ARG A 208 -57.22 -56.75 -5.67
N VAL A 209 -56.32 -57.47 -5.01
CA VAL A 209 -56.65 -58.78 -4.42
C VAL A 209 -57.74 -58.62 -3.37
N GLN A 210 -57.66 -57.60 -2.50
CA GLN A 210 -58.72 -57.31 -1.53
C GLN A 210 -60.06 -56.99 -2.20
N VAL A 211 -60.07 -56.18 -3.26
CA VAL A 211 -61.30 -55.87 -4.02
C VAL A 211 -61.91 -57.13 -4.63
N GLU A 212 -61.10 -58.02 -5.22
CA GLU A 212 -61.58 -59.28 -5.77
C GLU A 212 -62.10 -60.24 -4.69
N GLN A 213 -61.46 -60.27 -3.52
CA GLN A 213 -61.97 -61.03 -2.37
C GLN A 213 -63.32 -60.49 -1.88
N LEU A 214 -63.48 -59.17 -1.79
CA LEU A 214 -64.75 -58.53 -1.42
C LEU A 214 -65.85 -58.79 -2.46
N ARG A 215 -65.51 -58.77 -3.76
CA ARG A 215 -66.45 -59.14 -4.83
C ARG A 215 -66.88 -60.61 -4.72
N ALA A 216 -65.93 -61.53 -4.54
CA ALA A 216 -66.24 -62.93 -4.34
C ALA A 216 -67.09 -63.18 -3.09
N ALA A 217 -66.82 -62.47 -1.98
CA ALA A 217 -67.63 -62.53 -0.77
C ALA A 217 -69.05 -62.00 -1.01
N ARG A 218 -69.19 -60.87 -1.70
CA ARG A 218 -70.49 -60.32 -2.12
C ARG A 218 -71.26 -61.30 -2.99
N ASP A 219 -70.61 -61.91 -3.98
CA ASP A 219 -71.28 -62.84 -4.91
C ASP A 219 -71.74 -64.11 -4.18
N ARG A 220 -70.99 -64.60 -3.17
CA ARG A 220 -71.46 -65.66 -2.28
C ARG A 220 -72.66 -65.23 -1.42
N LEU A 221 -72.65 -64.00 -0.90
CA LEU A 221 -73.78 -63.47 -0.14
C LEU A 221 -75.03 -63.33 -1.02
N LEU A 222 -74.87 -62.94 -2.29
CA LEU A 222 -75.98 -62.90 -3.26
C LEU A 222 -76.56 -64.30 -3.51
N LEU A 223 -75.71 -65.30 -3.74
CA LEU A 223 -76.17 -66.69 -3.90
C LEU A 223 -76.88 -67.23 -2.65
N ALA A 224 -76.37 -66.90 -1.46
CA ALA A 224 -77.02 -67.27 -0.21
C ALA A 224 -78.37 -66.56 -0.05
N TYR A 225 -78.46 -65.28 -0.42
CA TYR A 225 -79.71 -64.52 -0.41
C TYR A 225 -80.73 -65.07 -1.42
N GLU A 226 -80.31 -65.43 -2.62
CA GLU A 226 -81.15 -66.09 -3.63
C GLU A 226 -81.70 -67.42 -3.10
N ALA A 227 -80.87 -68.26 -2.46
CA ALA A 227 -81.30 -69.52 -1.86
C ALA A 227 -82.34 -69.30 -0.74
N VAL A 228 -82.14 -68.29 0.13
CA VAL A 228 -83.13 -67.91 1.14
C VAL A 228 -84.43 -67.47 0.49
N ARG A 229 -84.37 -66.69 -0.60
CA ARG A 229 -85.58 -66.25 -1.32
C ARG A 229 -86.33 -67.42 -1.93
N THR A 230 -85.63 -68.35 -2.59
CA THR A 230 -86.26 -69.57 -3.14
C THR A 230 -86.90 -70.41 -2.04
N SER A 231 -86.22 -70.61 -0.91
CA SER A 231 -86.81 -71.34 0.23
C SER A 231 -88.03 -70.63 0.82
N LEU A 232 -88.05 -69.29 0.82
CA LEU A 232 -89.20 -68.50 1.26
C LEU A 232 -90.38 -68.63 0.27
N ASP A 233 -90.10 -68.51 -1.03
CA ASP A 233 -91.08 -68.69 -2.11
C ASP A 233 -91.69 -70.12 -2.06
N GLU A 234 -90.87 -71.15 -1.78
CA GLU A 234 -91.32 -72.53 -1.57
C GLU A 234 -92.21 -72.67 -0.33
N ALA A 235 -91.81 -72.08 0.81
CA ALA A 235 -92.61 -72.10 2.03
C ALA A 235 -93.94 -71.35 1.88
N GLU A 236 -93.95 -70.23 1.16
CA GLU A 236 -95.17 -69.48 0.81
C GLU A 236 -96.09 -70.34 -0.07
N HIS A 237 -95.54 -71.03 -1.07
CA HIS A 237 -96.32 -71.95 -1.91
C HIS A 237 -96.89 -73.14 -1.12
N GLU A 238 -96.12 -73.73 -0.21
CA GLU A 238 -96.60 -74.80 0.68
C GLU A 238 -97.72 -74.29 1.59
N LEU A 239 -97.60 -73.08 2.16
CA LEU A 239 -98.64 -72.46 2.97
C LEU A 239 -99.91 -72.18 2.17
N ASP A 240 -99.79 -71.69 0.93
CA ASP A 240 -100.93 -71.44 0.05
C ASP A 240 -101.73 -72.70 -0.27
N ILE A 241 -101.09 -73.87 -0.28
CA ILE A 241 -101.76 -75.18 -0.44
C ILE A 241 -102.29 -75.69 0.90
N ALA A 242 -101.48 -75.61 1.95
CA ALA A 242 -101.81 -76.20 3.25
C ALA A 242 -102.90 -75.43 4.01
N LEU A 243 -102.99 -74.10 3.88
CA LEU A 243 -104.02 -73.30 4.58
C LEU A 243 -105.44 -73.66 4.12
N PRO A 244 -105.76 -73.68 2.81
CA PRO A 244 -107.08 -74.09 2.33
C PRO A 244 -107.43 -75.52 2.70
N ASP A 245 -106.46 -76.45 2.62
CA ASP A 245 -106.66 -77.84 3.01
C ASP A 245 -106.94 -77.96 4.52
N ALA A 246 -106.15 -77.31 5.37
CA ALA A 246 -106.37 -77.26 6.80
C ALA A 246 -107.71 -76.61 7.15
N ARG A 247 -108.10 -75.54 6.45
CA ARG A 247 -109.38 -74.86 6.63
C ARG A 247 -110.56 -75.74 6.21
N SER A 248 -110.43 -76.47 5.10
CA SER A 248 -111.45 -77.42 4.65
C SER A 248 -111.59 -78.61 5.62
N ALA A 249 -110.48 -79.10 6.20
CA ALA A 249 -110.48 -80.15 7.20
C ALA A 249 -111.08 -79.66 8.54
N ALA A 250 -110.78 -78.43 8.94
CA ALA A 250 -111.39 -77.77 10.10
C ALA A 250 -112.90 -77.57 9.88
N ASP A 251 -113.33 -77.07 8.71
CA ASP A 251 -114.73 -76.90 8.36
C ASP A 251 -115.47 -78.25 8.29
N ALA A 252 -114.84 -79.30 7.79
CA ALA A 252 -115.40 -80.66 7.80
C ALA A 252 -115.57 -81.21 9.22
N THR A 253 -114.65 -80.86 10.13
CA THR A 253 -114.75 -81.21 11.56
C THR A 253 -115.83 -80.40 12.25
N ALA A 254 -115.93 -79.09 11.98
CA ALA A 254 -116.99 -78.23 12.49
C ALA A 254 -118.37 -78.71 12.04
N ARG A 255 -118.54 -79.10 10.77
CA ARG A 255 -119.79 -79.70 10.27
C ARG A 255 -120.13 -81.06 10.90
N ARG A 256 -119.13 -81.84 11.31
CA ARG A 256 -119.36 -83.08 12.08
C ARG A 256 -119.87 -82.79 13.49
N LEU A 257 -119.30 -81.79 14.16
CA LEU A 257 -119.72 -81.36 15.49
C LEU A 257 -121.11 -80.71 15.49
N GLU A 258 -121.44 -79.89 14.47
CA GLU A 258 -122.80 -79.33 14.31
C GLU A 258 -123.88 -80.39 14.02
N ALA A 259 -123.49 -81.57 13.50
CA ALA A 259 -124.40 -82.68 13.23
C ALA A 259 -124.61 -83.61 14.43
N GLU A 260 -123.88 -83.41 15.54
CA GLU A 260 -124.13 -84.11 16.79
C GLU A 260 -125.35 -83.49 17.49
N PRO A 261 -126.33 -84.29 17.96
CA PRO A 261 -127.47 -83.75 18.69
C PRO A 261 -126.98 -83.14 20.02
N GLU A 262 -127.42 -81.92 20.33
CA GLU A 262 -127.10 -81.26 21.61
C GLU A 262 -127.48 -82.17 22.78
N LEU A 263 -126.50 -82.56 23.60
CA LEU A 263 -126.74 -83.37 24.80
C LEU A 263 -127.64 -82.61 25.76
N THR A 264 -128.61 -83.31 26.35
CA THR A 264 -129.46 -82.71 27.39
C THR A 264 -128.64 -82.48 28.66
N VAL A 265 -129.03 -81.50 29.49
CA VAL A 265 -128.30 -81.09 30.71
C VAL A 265 -127.98 -82.29 31.64
N GLY A 266 -128.91 -83.25 31.76
CA GLY A 266 -128.67 -84.46 32.55
C GLY A 266 -127.64 -85.43 31.95
N GLN A 267 -127.44 -85.44 30.63
CA GLN A 267 -126.44 -86.27 29.95
C GLN A 267 -125.04 -85.63 30.01
N LEU A 268 -124.96 -84.29 29.96
CA LEU A 268 -123.73 -83.53 30.19
C LEU A 268 -123.20 -83.70 31.62
N GLU A 269 -124.07 -83.78 32.63
CA GLU A 269 -123.67 -84.06 34.01
C GLU A 269 -123.08 -85.48 34.19
N GLU A 270 -123.61 -86.48 33.47
CA GLU A 270 -123.06 -87.85 33.43
C GLU A 270 -121.69 -87.90 32.73
N GLU A 271 -121.52 -87.16 31.63
CA GLU A 271 -120.25 -87.12 30.90
C GLU A 271 -119.15 -86.39 31.68
N ILE A 272 -119.50 -85.31 32.39
CA ILE A 272 -118.60 -84.63 33.35
C ILE A 272 -118.25 -85.55 34.53
N ALA A 273 -119.18 -86.38 35.00
CA ALA A 273 -118.90 -87.37 36.04
C ALA A 273 -117.93 -88.45 35.53
N LEU A 274 -118.10 -88.93 34.30
CA LEU A 274 -117.17 -89.87 33.63
C LEU A 274 -115.78 -89.25 33.42
N ALA A 275 -115.68 -87.98 33.00
CA ALA A 275 -114.42 -87.27 32.85
C ALA A 275 -113.66 -87.11 34.19
N ARG A 276 -114.38 -86.89 35.30
CA ARG A 276 -113.79 -86.87 36.66
C ARG A 276 -113.28 -88.25 37.11
N VAL A 277 -113.94 -89.33 36.71
CA VAL A 277 -113.47 -90.71 37.01
C VAL A 277 -112.27 -91.10 36.14
N ALA A 278 -112.22 -90.65 34.88
CA ALA A 278 -111.13 -90.92 33.95
C ALA A 278 -109.93 -89.97 34.12
N ASN A 279 -110.00 -89.02 35.06
CA ASN A 279 -108.96 -88.03 35.36
C ASN A 279 -108.57 -87.19 34.12
N LEU A 280 -109.54 -86.88 33.26
CA LEU A 280 -109.34 -85.93 32.14
C LEU A 280 -109.41 -84.49 32.66
N PRO A 281 -108.55 -83.56 32.21
CA PRO A 281 -108.55 -82.18 32.67
C PRO A 281 -109.85 -81.47 32.28
N LEU A 282 -110.64 -81.04 33.26
CA LEU A 282 -111.76 -80.12 33.06
C LEU A 282 -111.22 -78.69 33.18
N LEU A 283 -111.30 -77.90 32.12
CA LEU A 283 -110.84 -76.50 32.08
C LEU A 283 -111.51 -75.70 33.20
N ALA A 284 -110.70 -75.24 34.17
CA ALA A 284 -111.12 -74.29 35.19
C ALA A 284 -111.22 -72.87 34.58
N PRO A 285 -112.20 -72.04 34.96
CA PRO A 285 -112.29 -70.67 34.48
C PRO A 285 -111.09 -69.86 34.97
N GLU A 286 -110.42 -69.18 34.03
CA GLU A 286 -109.26 -68.34 34.27
C GLU A 286 -109.57 -67.25 35.31
N SER A 287 -108.90 -67.32 36.46
CA SER A 287 -108.82 -66.22 37.41
C SER A 287 -107.62 -65.36 37.05
N ASP A 288 -107.90 -64.18 36.50
CA ASP A 288 -106.99 -63.04 36.46
C ASP A 288 -106.55 -62.68 37.88
N ASP A 289 -105.32 -63.02 38.24
CA ASP A 289 -104.38 -62.15 38.97
C ASP A 289 -103.15 -62.97 39.38
N GLU A 290 -101.97 -62.58 38.89
CA GLU A 290 -100.72 -62.53 39.66
C GLU A 290 -99.59 -61.97 38.79
N ARG A 291 -99.38 -60.65 38.92
CA ARG A 291 -98.07 -60.04 38.69
C ARG A 291 -97.28 -60.14 39.99
N ARG A 292 -95.97 -60.34 39.79
CA ARG A 292 -94.81 -60.00 40.63
C ARG A 292 -94.13 -61.14 41.41
N ASP A 293 -92.82 -61.19 41.12
CA ASP A 293 -91.68 -61.43 42.01
C ASP A 293 -91.56 -62.88 42.53
N ASP A 294 -90.48 -63.66 42.39
CA ASP A 294 -89.04 -63.38 42.22
C ASP A 294 -88.24 -64.64 41.74
N ASP A 295 -86.97 -64.37 41.32
CA ASP A 295 -85.73 -65.17 41.50
C ASP A 295 -85.41 -66.37 40.56
N ASP A 296 -84.20 -66.60 40.01
CA ASP A 296 -82.78 -66.21 40.30
C ASP A 296 -81.88 -66.72 39.11
N PRO A 297 -80.54 -66.81 39.20
CA PRO A 297 -79.45 -65.84 39.04
C PRO A 297 -78.70 -65.97 37.68
N LEU A 298 -77.90 -64.97 37.30
CA LEU A 298 -76.54 -65.15 36.74
C LEU A 298 -75.84 -63.78 36.63
N THR A 299 -75.03 -63.49 37.64
CA THR A 299 -74.06 -62.39 37.67
C THR A 299 -72.72 -62.96 37.23
N GLU A 300 -72.26 -62.61 36.03
CA GLU A 300 -70.84 -62.64 35.68
C GLU A 300 -70.48 -61.27 35.07
N GLU A 301 -69.59 -60.57 35.76
CA GLU A 301 -69.07 -59.26 35.37
C GLU A 301 -68.31 -59.36 34.05
N VAL A 302 -68.68 -58.52 33.08
CA VAL A 302 -67.86 -58.23 31.89
C VAL A 302 -67.59 -56.72 31.88
N PRO A 303 -66.32 -56.27 31.80
CA PRO A 303 -65.93 -54.90 32.11
C PRO A 303 -66.43 -53.89 31.07
N ALA A 304 -66.68 -52.66 31.51
CA ALA A 304 -66.90 -51.51 30.65
C ALA A 304 -65.63 -51.22 29.84
N LEU A 305 -65.72 -51.33 28.51
CA LEU A 305 -64.72 -50.79 27.60
C LEU A 305 -65.06 -49.32 27.36
N ASP A 306 -64.22 -48.43 27.89
CA ASP A 306 -64.21 -47.00 27.58
C ASP A 306 -64.02 -46.81 26.07
N VAL A 307 -65.09 -46.44 25.37
CA VAL A 307 -65.00 -45.90 24.01
C VAL A 307 -64.67 -44.41 24.14
N ALA A 308 -63.37 -44.12 24.18
CA ALA A 308 -62.87 -42.77 23.97
C ALA A 308 -63.14 -42.35 22.50
N LEU A 309 -64.27 -41.67 22.28
CA LEU A 309 -64.46 -40.84 21.09
C LEU A 309 -63.48 -39.66 21.18
N GLY A 310 -62.36 -39.77 20.47
CA GLY A 310 -61.42 -38.66 20.32
C GLY A 310 -62.07 -37.44 19.66
N PRO A 311 -61.55 -36.23 19.92
CA PRO A 311 -62.13 -35.00 19.37
C PRO A 311 -61.98 -34.95 17.84
N ARG A 312 -63.04 -34.48 17.21
CA ARG A 312 -63.18 -34.23 15.78
C ARG A 312 -62.31 -33.01 15.41
N PRO A 313 -61.39 -33.10 14.42
CA PRO A 313 -60.62 -31.93 14.01
C PRO A 313 -61.55 -30.88 13.38
N GLU A 314 -61.36 -29.64 13.80
CA GLU A 314 -62.04 -28.46 13.28
C GLU A 314 -61.69 -28.23 11.81
N SER A 315 -62.71 -27.88 11.04
CA SER A 315 -62.66 -27.53 9.63
C SER A 315 -61.96 -26.19 9.41
N GLU A 316 -60.86 -26.18 8.66
CA GLU A 316 -60.28 -24.97 8.07
C GLU A 316 -61.24 -24.36 7.01
N PRO A 317 -61.26 -23.02 6.86
CA PRO A 317 -62.12 -22.35 5.87
C PRO A 317 -61.56 -22.48 4.45
N GLU A 318 -62.43 -22.77 3.48
CA GLU A 318 -62.13 -22.77 2.05
C GLU A 318 -61.70 -21.37 1.56
N PRO A 319 -60.68 -21.26 0.68
CA PRO A 319 -60.33 -20.00 0.04
C PRO A 319 -61.34 -19.66 -1.07
N GLN A 320 -61.85 -18.43 -1.06
CA GLN A 320 -62.67 -17.86 -2.13
C GLN A 320 -61.81 -17.57 -3.38
N PRO A 321 -62.35 -17.73 -4.61
CA PRO A 321 -61.61 -17.41 -5.82
C PRO A 321 -61.52 -15.89 -6.04
N LEU A 322 -60.31 -15.41 -6.31
CA LEU A 322 -60.06 -14.04 -6.77
C LEU A 322 -60.55 -13.85 -8.23
N PRO A 323 -60.97 -12.63 -8.62
CA PRO A 323 -61.40 -12.35 -9.98
C PRO A 323 -60.22 -12.36 -10.96
N VAL A 324 -60.48 -12.88 -12.16
CA VAL A 324 -59.58 -12.89 -13.30
C VAL A 324 -59.61 -11.51 -13.94
N ASP A 325 -58.54 -10.74 -13.79
CA ASP A 325 -58.29 -9.55 -14.63
C ASP A 325 -57.54 -9.97 -15.90
N GLU A 326 -58.02 -9.43 -17.02
CA GLU A 326 -57.59 -9.68 -18.39
C GLU A 326 -56.14 -9.26 -18.64
N GLU A 327 -55.32 -10.16 -19.18
CA GLU A 327 -54.06 -9.79 -19.83
C GLU A 327 -54.32 -9.16 -21.21
N PRO A 328 -53.63 -8.07 -21.60
CA PRO A 328 -53.64 -7.61 -22.98
C PRO A 328 -52.67 -8.44 -23.83
N GLU A 329 -53.12 -8.79 -25.04
CA GLU A 329 -52.34 -9.31 -26.16
C GLU A 329 -51.03 -8.53 -26.38
N VAL A 330 -49.89 -9.21 -26.35
CA VAL A 330 -48.65 -8.70 -26.97
C VAL A 330 -48.11 -9.72 -27.97
N VAL A 331 -47.98 -9.21 -29.19
CA VAL A 331 -47.53 -9.86 -30.42
C VAL A 331 -46.10 -10.37 -30.30
N VAL A 332 -45.90 -11.63 -30.70
CA VAL A 332 -44.58 -12.26 -30.86
C VAL A 332 -43.83 -11.60 -32.02
N VAL A 333 -42.66 -11.02 -31.76
CA VAL A 333 -41.62 -10.79 -32.76
C VAL A 333 -40.33 -11.44 -32.28
N ALA A 334 -39.83 -12.39 -33.08
CA ALA A 334 -38.63 -13.14 -32.82
C ALA A 334 -37.37 -12.27 -32.93
N ALA A 335 -36.50 -12.34 -31.92
CA ALA A 335 -35.07 -12.17 -32.05
C ALA A 335 -34.38 -13.04 -30.99
N VAL A 336 -33.46 -13.87 -31.46
CA VAL A 336 -32.67 -14.82 -30.67
C VAL A 336 -31.42 -14.10 -30.20
N GLU A 337 -31.24 -13.94 -28.88
CA GLU A 337 -29.94 -13.79 -28.23
C GLU A 337 -29.98 -14.58 -26.91
N VAL A 338 -28.99 -15.46 -26.72
CA VAL A 338 -28.89 -16.37 -25.59
C VAL A 338 -27.98 -15.73 -24.55
N GLU A 339 -28.56 -15.33 -23.43
CA GLU A 339 -27.83 -14.93 -22.22
C GLU A 339 -28.25 -15.86 -21.07
N LEU A 340 -27.24 -16.42 -20.40
CA LEU A 340 -27.36 -17.50 -19.44
C LEU A 340 -27.50 -16.90 -18.04
N GLU A 341 -28.69 -16.98 -17.44
CA GLU A 341 -28.92 -16.62 -16.04
C GLU A 341 -29.27 -17.87 -15.21
N VAL A 342 -28.52 -18.05 -14.13
CA VAL A 342 -28.57 -19.18 -13.20
C VAL A 342 -29.61 -18.88 -12.12
N VAL A 343 -30.71 -19.64 -12.11
CA VAL A 343 -31.71 -19.64 -11.03
C VAL A 343 -31.30 -20.65 -9.96
N GLY A 344 -31.12 -20.18 -8.73
CA GLY A 344 -30.87 -21.01 -7.55
C GLY A 344 -32.13 -21.72 -7.02
N PRO A 345 -31.99 -22.84 -6.28
CA PRO A 345 -33.13 -23.48 -5.63
C PRO A 345 -33.29 -23.03 -4.16
N ALA A 346 -34.49 -22.56 -3.82
CA ALA A 346 -35.13 -22.68 -2.49
C ALA A 346 -35.98 -23.98 -2.50
N ALA A 347 -36.38 -24.67 -1.44
CA ALA A 347 -36.42 -24.56 0.02
C ALA A 347 -36.50 -26.03 0.56
N ALA A 348 -36.53 -26.44 1.82
CA ALA A 348 -36.76 -25.84 3.12
C ALA A 348 -36.28 -26.84 4.21
N ALA A 349 -35.82 -26.32 5.35
CA ALA A 349 -36.04 -26.93 6.66
C ALA A 349 -36.11 -25.76 7.65
N GLU A 350 -37.28 -25.57 8.24
CA GLU A 350 -37.57 -24.55 9.25
C GLU A 350 -36.92 -24.94 10.58
N ASP A 351 -36.04 -24.07 11.09
CA ASP A 351 -35.80 -23.94 12.51
C ASP A 351 -35.82 -22.44 12.83
N THR A 352 -36.67 -22.09 13.78
CA THR A 352 -36.96 -20.73 14.24
C THR A 352 -35.71 -20.06 14.80
N VAL A 353 -35.30 -18.93 14.19
CA VAL A 353 -34.29 -18.02 14.76
C VAL A 353 -34.85 -16.59 14.70
N GLU A 354 -34.99 -15.99 15.88
CA GLU A 354 -35.19 -14.55 16.08
C GLU A 354 -33.95 -13.76 15.63
N ASP A 355 -34.19 -12.66 14.91
CA ASP A 355 -33.37 -11.46 14.64
C ASP A 355 -31.86 -11.61 14.24
N PRO A 356 -31.44 -11.16 13.04
CA PRO A 356 -30.07 -11.32 12.55
C PRO A 356 -29.20 -10.07 12.79
N ASP A 357 -28.58 -9.97 13.96
CA ASP A 357 -27.50 -9.00 14.24
C ASP A 357 -26.49 -9.59 15.24
N ASP A 358 -25.70 -10.59 14.81
CA ASP A 358 -24.58 -11.09 15.62
C ASP A 358 -23.35 -11.47 14.78
N GLU A 359 -22.45 -10.50 14.56
CA GLU A 359 -21.12 -10.68 13.95
C GLU A 359 -20.24 -11.69 14.73
N SER A 360 -20.59 -12.02 15.99
CA SER A 360 -19.82 -12.94 16.83
C SER A 360 -19.89 -14.40 16.38
N ALA A 361 -20.97 -14.81 15.69
CA ALA A 361 -21.14 -16.18 15.21
C ALA A 361 -20.22 -16.49 14.01
N VAL A 362 -19.96 -15.50 13.17
CA VAL A 362 -19.06 -15.61 12.01
C VAL A 362 -17.59 -15.59 12.47
N ASP A 363 -17.25 -14.75 13.43
CA ASP A 363 -15.92 -14.74 14.05
C ASP A 363 -15.64 -16.03 14.86
N ALA A 364 -16.65 -16.60 15.52
CA ALA A 364 -16.56 -17.90 16.19
C ALA A 364 -16.35 -19.05 15.17
N LEU A 365 -16.93 -18.95 13.98
CA LEU A 365 -16.72 -19.92 12.90
C LEU A 365 -15.30 -19.80 12.31
N PHE A 366 -14.79 -18.58 12.10
CA PHE A 366 -13.41 -18.37 11.65
C PHE A 366 -12.36 -18.67 12.73
N ALA A 367 -12.70 -18.52 14.01
CA ALA A 367 -11.89 -18.98 15.12
C ALA A 367 -11.82 -20.52 15.14
N ARG A 368 -12.97 -21.21 14.96
CA ARG A 368 -13.02 -22.68 14.83
C ARG A 368 -12.25 -23.20 13.62
N ILE A 369 -12.29 -22.51 12.49
CA ILE A 369 -11.52 -22.89 11.29
C ILE A 369 -10.00 -22.67 11.51
N ARG A 370 -9.61 -21.60 12.23
CA ARG A 370 -8.21 -21.36 12.61
C ARG A 370 -7.71 -22.37 13.63
N GLU A 371 -8.53 -22.74 14.61
CA GLU A 371 -8.23 -23.76 15.62
C GLU A 371 -8.14 -25.16 15.00
N ALA A 372 -9.05 -25.50 14.08
CA ALA A 372 -8.98 -26.75 13.31
C ALA A 372 -7.75 -26.82 12.39
N ARG A 373 -7.29 -25.67 11.86
CA ARG A 373 -6.07 -25.58 11.05
C ARG A 373 -4.81 -25.63 11.93
N SER A 374 -4.79 -25.01 13.11
CA SER A 374 -3.68 -25.14 14.05
C SER A 374 -3.57 -26.55 14.63
N ASP A 375 -4.70 -27.23 14.88
CA ASP A 375 -4.73 -28.63 15.30
C ASP A 375 -4.31 -29.59 14.18
N ALA A 376 -4.59 -29.26 12.92
CA ALA A 376 -4.11 -30.02 11.78
C ALA A 376 -2.60 -29.84 11.57
N VAL A 377 -2.07 -28.63 11.81
CA VAL A 377 -0.64 -28.31 11.75
C VAL A 377 0.11 -28.92 12.95
N ALA A 378 -0.49 -28.91 14.15
CA ALA A 378 0.07 -29.55 15.34
C ALA A 378 0.08 -31.09 15.21
N ARG A 379 -0.98 -31.70 14.65
CA ARG A 379 -1.00 -33.14 14.33
C ARG A 379 -0.03 -33.51 13.22
N ALA A 380 0.23 -32.63 12.26
CA ALA A 380 1.30 -32.82 11.28
C ALA A 380 2.70 -32.73 11.93
N TYR A 381 2.87 -31.90 12.95
CA TYR A 381 4.12 -31.80 13.74
C TYR A 381 4.33 -32.97 14.70
N GLU A 382 3.25 -33.58 15.22
CA GLU A 382 3.32 -34.75 16.09
C GLU A 382 3.42 -36.08 15.33
N ALA A 383 2.88 -36.16 14.10
CA ALA A 383 2.97 -37.35 13.25
C ALA A 383 4.34 -37.51 12.57
N PHE A 384 5.08 -36.42 12.37
CA PHE A 384 6.44 -36.41 11.85
C PHE A 384 7.36 -35.79 12.92
N GLY A 385 7.84 -36.62 13.85
CA GLY A 385 8.87 -36.20 14.81
C GLY A 385 10.10 -35.60 14.08
N PRO A 386 11.00 -34.88 14.79
CA PRO A 386 11.96 -33.93 14.19
C PRO A 386 13.13 -34.57 13.40
N ALA A 387 12.94 -35.74 12.76
CA ALA A 387 13.99 -36.45 12.04
C ALA A 387 13.54 -37.31 10.85
N ASP A 388 12.32 -37.18 10.31
CA ASP A 388 11.96 -37.95 9.11
C ASP A 388 10.96 -37.21 8.19
N ALA A 389 11.52 -36.52 7.19
CA ALA A 389 10.85 -36.22 5.92
C ALA A 389 11.85 -36.56 4.78
N PRO A 390 11.42 -37.23 3.70
CA PRO A 390 12.29 -38.11 2.92
C PRO A 390 13.20 -37.38 1.92
N GLU A 391 14.48 -37.74 1.96
CA GLU A 391 15.48 -37.51 0.91
C GLU A 391 15.20 -38.37 -0.34
N ALA A 392 15.03 -37.71 -1.48
CA ALA A 392 15.54 -38.11 -2.81
C ALA A 392 15.32 -36.88 -3.73
N ALA A 393 16.31 -36.24 -4.35
CA ALA A 393 17.51 -36.76 -4.95
C ALA A 393 18.71 -35.83 -4.75
N VAL A 394 19.83 -36.44 -4.35
CA VAL A 394 21.17 -35.89 -4.45
C VAL A 394 21.73 -36.27 -5.83
N VAL A 395 22.15 -35.28 -6.61
CA VAL A 395 23.21 -35.47 -7.61
C VAL A 395 24.40 -34.64 -7.11
N VAL A 396 25.41 -35.33 -6.64
CA VAL A 396 26.69 -34.75 -6.22
C VAL A 396 27.45 -34.32 -7.47
N ALA A 397 27.80 -33.04 -7.54
CA ALA A 397 29.03 -32.58 -8.19
C ALA A 397 29.76 -31.69 -7.18
N ASP A 398 30.83 -32.26 -6.64
CA ASP A 398 31.83 -31.65 -5.79
C ASP A 398 32.61 -30.58 -6.56
N SER A 399 32.59 -29.34 -6.09
CA SER A 399 33.76 -28.46 -6.10
C SER A 399 33.49 -27.18 -5.30
N GLY A 400 34.10 -27.11 -4.11
CA GLY A 400 34.86 -25.95 -3.65
C GLY A 400 34.10 -24.66 -3.31
N LEU A 401 34.12 -24.36 -2.01
CA LEU A 401 34.21 -23.01 -1.42
C LEU A 401 33.10 -22.02 -1.80
N ASP A 402 32.20 -21.77 -0.87
CA ASP A 402 32.10 -20.45 -0.24
C ASP A 402 31.34 -20.59 1.07
N GLU A 403 31.96 -20.14 2.17
CA GLU A 403 31.24 -19.82 3.40
C GLU A 403 30.14 -18.82 3.03
N GLU A 404 28.87 -19.19 3.22
CA GLU A 404 27.79 -18.20 3.15
C GLU A 404 28.14 -17.07 4.13
N PRO A 405 28.25 -15.82 3.66
CA PRO A 405 28.45 -14.71 4.57
C PRO A 405 27.23 -14.68 5.47
N THR A 406 27.45 -14.66 6.79
CA THR A 406 26.42 -14.46 7.79
C THR A 406 25.50 -13.31 7.36
N ARG A 407 24.32 -13.64 6.84
CA ARG A 407 23.38 -12.68 6.24
C ARG A 407 22.98 -11.71 7.34
N GLU A 408 23.39 -10.45 7.20
CA GLU A 408 22.91 -9.39 8.07
C GLU A 408 21.37 -9.43 8.12
N PRO A 409 20.74 -9.22 9.29
CA PRO A 409 19.29 -9.26 9.40
C PRO A 409 18.66 -8.26 8.43
N ASP A 410 17.75 -8.73 7.57
CA ASP A 410 16.99 -7.84 6.68
C ASP A 410 16.14 -6.89 7.54
N LEU A 411 16.58 -5.64 7.63
CA LEU A 411 15.93 -4.61 8.44
C LEU A 411 14.56 -4.21 7.87
N PHE A 412 14.36 -4.35 6.55
CA PHE A 412 13.07 -4.09 5.93
C PHE A 412 12.07 -5.17 6.31
N ALA A 413 12.46 -6.45 6.22
CA ALA A 413 11.61 -7.56 6.64
C ALA A 413 11.23 -7.48 8.14
N GLN A 414 12.15 -7.07 9.00
CA GLN A 414 11.86 -6.84 10.42
C GLN A 414 10.88 -5.70 10.64
N ARG A 415 11.07 -4.55 9.96
CA ARG A 415 10.13 -3.45 10.02
C ARG A 415 8.75 -3.88 9.55
N ASP A 416 8.67 -4.57 8.41
CA ASP A 416 7.41 -5.04 7.83
C ASP A 416 6.64 -5.91 8.84
N ALA A 417 7.32 -6.89 9.45
CA ALA A 417 6.71 -7.72 10.50
C ALA A 417 6.21 -6.91 11.71
N VAL A 418 6.89 -5.80 12.05
CA VAL A 418 6.45 -4.90 13.13
C VAL A 418 5.22 -4.08 12.71
N ILE A 419 5.14 -3.60 11.46
CA ILE A 419 4.06 -2.73 11.00
C ILE A 419 2.79 -3.47 10.56
N ASP A 420 2.90 -4.71 10.07
CA ASP A 420 1.78 -5.53 9.56
C ASP A 420 0.52 -5.54 10.46
N PRO A 421 0.61 -5.80 11.78
CA PRO A 421 -0.58 -5.79 12.64
C PRO A 421 -1.22 -4.38 12.75
N PHE A 422 -0.40 -3.33 12.70
CA PHE A 422 -0.88 -1.96 12.76
C PHE A 422 -1.47 -1.49 11.44
N GLU A 423 -0.92 -1.90 10.30
CA GLU A 423 -1.49 -1.63 8.99
C GLU A 423 -2.90 -2.19 8.90
N ALA A 424 -3.11 -3.45 9.32
CA ALA A 424 -4.44 -4.05 9.38
C ALA A 424 -5.40 -3.29 10.33
N LYS A 425 -4.90 -2.82 11.48
CA LYS A 425 -5.68 -2.02 12.45
C LYS A 425 -6.06 -0.65 11.87
N LEU A 426 -5.11 0.07 11.28
CA LEU A 426 -5.31 1.36 10.61
C LEU A 426 -6.31 1.24 9.45
N ALA A 427 -6.16 0.22 8.61
CA ALA A 427 -7.08 -0.04 7.50
C ALA A 427 -8.53 -0.24 7.97
N ARG A 428 -8.75 -0.96 9.07
CA ARG A 428 -10.08 -1.13 9.68
C ARG A 428 -10.64 0.20 10.20
N LEU A 429 -9.82 1.01 10.86
CA LEU A 429 -10.22 2.35 11.34
C LEU A 429 -10.63 3.26 10.17
N PHE A 430 -9.83 3.32 9.11
CA PHE A 430 -10.17 4.08 7.90
C PHE A 430 -11.45 3.58 7.25
N LYS A 431 -11.57 2.27 7.02
CA LYS A 431 -12.76 1.67 6.40
C LYS A 431 -14.04 1.99 7.20
N ARG A 432 -13.95 2.03 8.54
CA ARG A 432 -15.04 2.47 9.41
C ARG A 432 -15.32 3.96 9.25
N SER A 433 -14.32 4.83 9.39
CA SER A 433 -14.50 6.28 9.24
C SER A 433 -15.05 6.69 7.86
N VAL A 434 -14.62 6.01 6.79
CA VAL A 434 -15.15 6.21 5.42
C VAL A 434 -16.61 5.76 5.33
N THR A 435 -16.98 4.66 6.00
CA THR A 435 -18.37 4.18 6.03
C THR A 435 -19.27 5.14 6.81
N ASP A 436 -18.80 5.63 7.96
CA ASP A 436 -19.52 6.59 8.79
C ASP A 436 -19.74 7.91 8.04
N GLU A 437 -18.69 8.44 7.40
CA GLU A 437 -18.78 9.65 6.59
C GLU A 437 -19.69 9.47 5.36
N GLN A 438 -19.66 8.30 4.71
CA GLN A 438 -20.58 8.00 3.60
C GLN A 438 -22.04 8.09 4.06
N ASN A 439 -22.36 7.55 5.23
CA ASN A 439 -23.71 7.57 5.79
C ASN A 439 -24.14 8.99 6.11
N GLU A 440 -23.26 9.78 6.75
CA GLU A 440 -23.50 11.20 7.02
C GLU A 440 -23.70 12.01 5.73
N MET A 441 -22.90 11.75 4.69
CA MET A 441 -23.01 12.41 3.39
C MET A 441 -24.33 12.09 2.68
N GLN A 442 -24.76 10.82 2.68
CA GLN A 442 -26.05 10.43 2.12
C GLN A 442 -27.22 11.06 2.88
N ASP A 443 -27.16 11.07 4.21
CA ASP A 443 -28.17 11.71 5.04
C ASP A 443 -28.21 13.23 4.85
N ALA A 444 -27.05 13.86 4.66
CA ALA A 444 -26.96 15.29 4.35
C ALA A 444 -27.59 15.61 2.98
N ILE A 445 -27.33 14.80 1.95
CA ILE A 445 -27.96 14.94 0.63
C ILE A 445 -29.48 14.80 0.75
N ARG A 446 -29.98 13.78 1.47
CA ARG A 446 -31.42 13.56 1.69
C ARG A 446 -32.10 14.73 2.41
N ARG A 447 -31.42 15.34 3.40
CA ARG A 447 -31.98 16.44 4.21
C ARG A 447 -31.92 17.80 3.50
N ARG A 448 -30.82 18.10 2.82
CA ARG A 448 -30.56 19.44 2.22
C ARG A 448 -30.99 19.53 0.75
N LYS A 449 -31.25 18.38 0.08
CA LYS A 449 -31.56 18.25 -1.35
C LYS A 449 -30.49 18.92 -2.22
N ASN A 450 -30.79 19.18 -3.49
CA ASN A 450 -29.94 19.82 -4.51
C ASN A 450 -29.25 21.16 -4.17
N LYS A 451 -29.33 21.69 -2.94
CA LYS A 451 -28.76 22.99 -2.57
C LYS A 451 -27.43 22.93 -1.84
N ALA A 452 -27.00 21.77 -1.34
CA ALA A 452 -25.77 21.66 -0.55
C ALA A 452 -24.53 21.43 -1.43
N THR A 453 -23.42 22.08 -1.08
CA THR A 453 -22.09 21.82 -1.66
C THR A 453 -21.30 20.82 -0.81
N VAL A 454 -20.20 20.26 -1.35
CA VAL A 454 -19.31 19.34 -0.62
C VAL A 454 -18.71 20.03 0.61
N ASP A 455 -18.25 21.28 0.48
CA ASP A 455 -17.69 22.09 1.56
C ASP A 455 -18.70 22.34 2.69
N GLU A 456 -19.98 22.53 2.37
CA GLU A 456 -21.03 22.73 3.38
C GLU A 456 -21.33 21.46 4.20
N ILE A 457 -21.01 20.28 3.67
CA ILE A 457 -21.25 19.00 4.33
C ILE A 457 -20.01 18.53 5.08
N LEU A 458 -18.84 18.58 4.44
CA LEU A 458 -17.59 18.01 4.95
C LEU A 458 -16.63 19.06 5.54
N ALA A 459 -17.05 20.33 5.62
CA ALA A 459 -16.20 21.47 5.94
C ALA A 459 -15.03 21.63 4.95
N ASP A 460 -14.06 22.47 5.29
CA ASP A 460 -12.85 22.66 4.49
C ASP A 460 -11.99 21.37 4.45
N PRO A 461 -11.12 21.20 3.43
CA PRO A 461 -10.32 19.97 3.24
C PRO A 461 -9.46 19.60 4.45
N ASP A 462 -9.05 20.62 5.21
CA ASP A 462 -8.13 20.49 6.31
C ASP A 462 -8.86 19.96 7.55
N THR A 463 -10.04 20.52 7.85
CA THR A 463 -10.98 19.97 8.85
C THR A 463 -11.43 18.56 8.48
N HIS A 464 -11.67 18.29 7.20
CA HIS A 464 -12.03 16.96 6.71
C HIS A 464 -10.92 15.93 7.00
N ALA A 465 -9.65 16.27 6.73
CA ALA A 465 -8.51 15.42 7.08
C ALA A 465 -8.32 15.25 8.60
N ALA A 466 -8.62 16.27 9.40
CA ALA A 466 -8.53 16.22 10.86
C ALA A 466 -9.45 15.14 11.47
N ARG A 467 -10.63 14.90 10.87
CA ARG A 467 -11.57 13.87 11.32
C ARG A 467 -10.94 12.47 11.28
N TYR A 468 -10.29 12.16 10.17
CA TYR A 468 -9.61 10.87 9.99
C TYR A 468 -8.35 10.77 10.82
N GLU A 469 -7.59 11.86 10.93
CA GLU A 469 -6.41 11.94 11.79
C GLU A 469 -6.77 11.61 13.25
N ALA A 470 -7.82 12.22 13.80
CA ALA A 470 -8.29 11.95 15.15
C ALA A 470 -8.72 10.49 15.37
N ALA A 471 -9.19 9.79 14.33
CA ALA A 471 -9.58 8.39 14.42
C ALA A 471 -8.39 7.43 14.55
N VAL A 472 -7.19 7.86 14.12
CA VAL A 472 -5.99 7.00 14.07
C VAL A 472 -4.86 7.44 14.99
N THR A 473 -4.91 8.64 15.60
CA THR A 473 -3.83 9.21 16.43
C THR A 473 -3.24 8.22 17.42
N THR A 474 -4.08 7.53 18.21
CA THR A 474 -3.62 6.53 19.19
C THR A 474 -2.88 5.37 18.55
N THR A 475 -3.35 4.89 17.40
CA THR A 475 -2.71 3.77 16.69
C THR A 475 -1.38 4.20 16.09
N ILE A 476 -1.27 5.44 15.59
CA ILE A 476 0.01 5.99 15.11
C ILE A 476 1.02 6.09 16.26
N GLY A 477 0.58 6.49 17.45
CA GLY A 477 1.42 6.46 18.66
C GLY A 477 1.93 5.05 19.00
N GLU A 478 1.10 4.03 18.84
CA GLU A 478 1.51 2.63 19.02
C GLU A 478 2.55 2.19 17.98
N VAL A 479 2.34 2.53 16.70
CA VAL A 479 3.31 2.26 15.61
C VAL A 479 4.64 2.93 15.91
N ALA A 480 4.62 4.20 16.33
CA ALA A 480 5.82 4.96 16.64
C ALA A 480 6.62 4.32 17.80
N ARG A 481 5.92 3.89 18.86
CA ARG A 481 6.54 3.15 19.97
C ARG A 481 7.08 1.79 19.53
N ALA A 482 6.41 1.09 18.61
CA ALA A 482 6.90 -0.17 18.07
C ALA A 482 8.18 0.01 17.23
N GLY A 483 8.26 1.10 16.45
CA GLY A 483 9.49 1.46 15.72
C GLY A 483 10.66 1.79 16.65
N ALA A 484 10.41 2.56 17.70
CA ALA A 484 11.40 2.82 18.74
C ALA A 484 11.90 1.53 19.42
N ALA A 485 10.97 0.62 19.73
CA ALA A 485 11.28 -0.66 20.38
C ALA A 485 12.15 -1.57 19.50
N MET A 486 11.96 -1.57 18.17
CA MET A 486 12.80 -2.35 17.23
C MET A 486 14.28 -2.00 17.36
N PHE A 487 14.61 -0.75 17.68
CA PHE A 487 15.99 -0.29 17.86
C PHE A 487 16.38 -0.06 19.32
N ALA A 488 15.58 -0.56 20.28
CA ALA A 488 15.80 -0.40 21.72
C ALA A 488 16.00 1.07 22.17
N LEU A 489 15.31 2.00 21.52
CA LEU A 489 15.37 3.42 21.86
C LEU A 489 14.52 3.73 23.10
N THR A 490 15.02 4.63 23.96
CA THR A 490 14.42 4.93 25.27
C THR A 490 13.80 6.32 25.38
N GLY A 491 13.81 7.11 24.29
CA GLY A 491 13.20 8.43 24.28
C GLY A 491 11.67 8.38 24.40
N THR A 492 11.08 9.46 24.90
CA THR A 492 9.63 9.57 25.09
C THR A 492 8.95 9.94 23.78
N VAL A 493 7.93 9.18 23.41
CA VAL A 493 7.10 9.43 22.22
C VAL A 493 5.80 10.12 22.66
N ASP A 494 5.55 11.32 22.12
CA ASP A 494 4.28 12.04 22.30
C ASP A 494 3.36 11.80 21.11
N ASP A 495 2.22 11.15 21.35
CA ASP A 495 1.23 10.80 20.31
C ASP A 495 0.72 12.06 19.56
N GLU A 496 0.64 13.21 20.23
CA GLU A 496 0.17 14.48 19.65
C GLU A 496 1.14 15.06 18.62
N SER A 497 2.44 14.76 18.74
CA SER A 497 3.46 15.25 17.83
C SER A 497 3.29 14.74 16.39
N PHE A 498 2.57 13.62 16.20
CA PHE A 498 2.35 12.99 14.90
C PHE A 498 1.13 13.51 14.14
N ARG A 499 0.23 14.26 14.79
CA ARG A 499 -1.00 14.75 14.14
C ARG A 499 -0.75 15.53 12.85
N PRO A 500 0.21 16.48 12.77
CA PRO A 500 0.46 17.21 11.53
C PRO A 500 0.90 16.31 10.38
N MET A 501 1.75 15.31 10.67
CA MET A 501 2.18 14.32 9.70
C MET A 501 0.99 13.47 9.22
N THR A 502 0.20 12.94 10.15
CA THR A 502 -0.98 12.11 9.84
C THR A 502 -1.98 12.89 9.00
N ARG A 503 -2.32 14.12 9.39
CA ARG A 503 -3.24 14.99 8.64
C ARG A 503 -2.75 15.28 7.23
N ARG A 504 -1.45 15.54 7.05
CA ARG A 504 -0.84 15.76 5.72
C ARG A 504 -0.98 14.53 4.82
N ILE A 505 -0.66 13.34 5.33
CA ILE A 505 -0.71 12.08 4.57
C ILE A 505 -2.16 11.74 4.21
N VAL A 506 -3.07 11.76 5.18
CA VAL A 506 -4.49 11.50 4.94
C VAL A 506 -5.11 12.52 4.01
N GLY A 507 -4.74 13.80 4.17
CA GLY A 507 -5.13 14.90 3.30
C GLY A 507 -4.81 14.64 1.83
N ALA A 508 -3.55 14.27 1.56
CA ALA A 508 -3.06 14.04 0.20
C ALA A 508 -3.55 12.71 -0.41
N SER A 509 -3.52 11.62 0.36
CA SER A 509 -3.72 10.26 -0.16
C SER A 509 -5.18 9.78 -0.10
N LEU A 510 -6.04 10.36 0.76
CA LEU A 510 -7.45 9.98 0.89
C LEU A 510 -8.42 11.14 0.59
N VAL A 511 -8.27 12.24 1.32
CA VAL A 511 -9.26 13.33 1.34
C VAL A 511 -9.29 14.09 0.01
N ALA A 512 -8.14 14.56 -0.49
CA ALA A 512 -8.12 15.34 -1.73
C ALA A 512 -8.66 14.55 -2.95
N PRO A 513 -8.29 13.28 -3.18
CA PRO A 513 -8.88 12.48 -4.25
C PRO A 513 -10.39 12.26 -4.09
N LEU A 514 -10.85 11.96 -2.87
CA LEU A 514 -12.26 11.76 -2.57
C LEU A 514 -13.08 13.03 -2.83
N ARG A 515 -12.61 14.18 -2.31
CA ARG A 515 -13.26 15.47 -2.54
C ARG A 515 -13.34 15.82 -4.01
N ALA A 516 -12.26 15.66 -4.77
CA ALA A 516 -12.26 15.91 -6.20
C ALA A 516 -13.30 15.03 -6.95
N GLN A 517 -13.52 13.79 -6.50
CA GLN A 517 -14.55 12.92 -7.05
C GLN A 517 -15.95 13.37 -6.64
N LEU A 518 -16.16 13.74 -5.37
CA LEU A 518 -17.43 14.25 -4.87
C LEU A 518 -17.82 15.57 -5.55
N ASP A 519 -16.88 16.49 -5.76
CA ASP A 519 -17.12 17.74 -6.46
C ASP A 519 -17.61 17.51 -7.89
N ARG A 520 -16.98 16.57 -8.62
CA ARG A 520 -17.44 16.15 -9.95
C ARG A 520 -18.85 15.56 -9.90
N VAL A 521 -19.13 14.69 -8.93
CA VAL A 521 -20.46 14.10 -8.76
C VAL A 521 -21.51 15.17 -8.49
N PHE A 522 -21.21 16.17 -7.65
CA PHE A 522 -22.14 17.25 -7.34
C PHE A 522 -22.35 18.20 -8.54
N ALA A 523 -21.33 18.40 -9.37
CA ALA A 523 -21.44 19.18 -10.60
C ALA A 523 -22.24 18.47 -11.71
N ASP A 524 -22.06 17.16 -11.85
CA ASP A 524 -22.59 16.37 -12.97
C ASP A 524 -24.00 15.80 -12.73
N THR A 525 -24.55 15.91 -11.52
CA THR A 525 -25.83 15.29 -11.15
C THR A 525 -26.92 16.32 -10.83
N THR A 526 -28.08 16.15 -11.45
CA THR A 526 -29.26 17.03 -11.23
C THR A 526 -30.31 16.39 -10.32
N SER A 527 -30.29 15.07 -10.13
CA SER A 527 -31.19 14.33 -9.22
C SER A 527 -30.48 13.86 -7.96
N ASP A 528 -31.16 13.94 -6.81
CA ASP A 528 -30.63 13.46 -5.52
C ASP A 528 -30.40 11.93 -5.54
N GLU A 529 -31.24 11.16 -6.25
CA GLU A 529 -31.09 9.69 -6.38
C GLU A 529 -29.82 9.32 -7.14
N GLU A 530 -29.61 9.93 -8.31
CA GLU A 530 -28.41 9.74 -9.12
C GLU A 530 -27.15 10.18 -8.35
N ARG A 531 -27.24 11.29 -7.61
CA ARG A 531 -26.14 11.78 -6.78
C ARG A 531 -25.77 10.78 -5.69
N ILE A 532 -26.76 10.23 -4.98
CA ILE A 532 -26.54 9.23 -3.93
C ILE A 532 -25.83 8.00 -4.50
N ASP A 533 -26.23 7.52 -5.67
CA ASP A 533 -25.62 6.34 -6.29
C ASP A 533 -24.17 6.59 -6.76
N ARG A 534 -23.88 7.76 -7.32
CA ARG A 534 -22.49 8.14 -7.68
C ARG A 534 -21.63 8.39 -6.45
N VAL A 535 -22.18 8.99 -5.39
CA VAL A 535 -21.50 9.17 -4.09
C VAL A 535 -21.13 7.80 -3.49
N ARG A 536 -22.05 6.82 -3.51
CA ARG A 536 -21.74 5.44 -3.08
C ARG A 536 -20.55 4.86 -3.84
N SER A 537 -20.46 5.09 -5.14
CA SER A 537 -19.33 4.62 -5.95
C SER A 537 -18.01 5.30 -5.56
N ALA A 538 -18.03 6.61 -5.29
CA ALA A 538 -16.85 7.34 -4.81
C ALA A 538 -16.35 6.83 -3.45
N TYR A 539 -17.26 6.64 -2.49
CA TYR A 539 -16.90 6.09 -1.18
C TYR A 539 -16.50 4.61 -1.24
N ARG A 540 -17.08 3.81 -2.15
CA ARG A 540 -16.63 2.43 -2.40
C ARG A 540 -15.19 2.38 -2.91
N GLU A 541 -14.81 3.27 -3.83
CA GLU A 541 -13.43 3.40 -4.31
C GLU A 541 -12.49 3.81 -3.17
N ALA A 542 -12.87 4.83 -2.38
CA ALA A 542 -12.09 5.24 -1.21
C ALA A 542 -11.90 4.09 -0.20
N LYS A 543 -12.94 3.31 0.07
CA LYS A 543 -12.92 2.18 1.02
C LYS A 543 -12.10 0.99 0.52
N SER A 544 -12.18 0.67 -0.76
CA SER A 544 -11.57 -0.55 -1.34
C SER A 544 -10.15 -0.34 -1.87
N GLN A 545 -9.84 0.85 -2.40
CA GLN A 545 -8.55 1.11 -3.04
C GLN A 545 -7.66 2.01 -2.19
N ARG A 546 -8.21 3.07 -1.58
CA ARG A 546 -7.39 4.10 -0.89
C ARG A 546 -7.15 3.81 0.58
N ALA A 547 -8.11 3.21 1.29
CA ALA A 547 -7.99 2.97 2.73
C ALA A 547 -6.77 2.10 3.09
N ASP A 548 -6.51 1.04 2.33
CA ASP A 548 -5.38 0.15 2.57
C ASP A 548 -4.03 0.83 2.21
N LEU A 549 -4.00 1.60 1.12
CA LEU A 549 -2.81 2.38 0.73
C LEU A 549 -2.43 3.42 1.78
N VAL A 550 -3.39 4.19 2.28
CA VAL A 550 -3.17 5.21 3.30
C VAL A 550 -2.76 4.58 4.63
N ALA A 551 -3.33 3.41 4.98
CA ALA A 551 -2.93 2.66 6.16
C ALA A 551 -1.46 2.22 6.09
N HIS A 552 -1.03 1.69 4.94
CA HIS A 552 0.36 1.31 4.69
C HIS A 552 1.32 2.50 4.79
N GLU A 553 0.99 3.61 4.11
CA GLU A 553 1.80 4.84 4.15
C GLU A 553 1.96 5.40 5.56
N LEU A 554 0.88 5.41 6.34
CA LEU A 554 0.90 5.87 7.73
C LEU A 554 1.65 4.92 8.66
N ALA A 555 1.56 3.62 8.45
CA ALA A 555 2.32 2.65 9.24
C ALA A 555 3.83 2.84 9.04
N LEU A 556 4.26 3.03 7.78
CA LEU A 556 5.65 3.35 7.46
C LEU A 556 6.09 4.71 8.01
N ALA A 557 5.28 5.75 7.82
CA ALA A 557 5.60 7.10 8.29
C ALA A 557 5.66 7.16 9.82
N GLY A 558 4.67 6.60 10.51
CA GLY A 558 4.61 6.52 11.96
C GLY A 558 5.76 5.73 12.55
N PHE A 559 6.16 4.62 11.92
CA PHE A 559 7.31 3.83 12.36
C PHE A 559 8.58 4.68 12.35
N ASN A 560 8.87 5.31 11.21
CA ASN A 560 10.09 6.11 11.03
C ASN A 560 10.09 7.38 11.89
N ALA A 561 8.95 8.06 11.99
CA ALA A 561 8.78 9.22 12.86
C ALA A 561 9.00 8.85 14.33
N GLY A 562 8.52 7.67 14.75
CA GLY A 562 8.75 7.13 16.09
C GLY A 562 10.22 6.84 16.40
N VAL A 563 10.96 6.27 15.44
CA VAL A 563 12.42 6.06 15.58
C VAL A 563 13.14 7.37 15.83
N ILE A 564 12.80 8.43 15.09
CA ILE A 564 13.42 9.75 15.28
C ILE A 564 12.98 10.40 16.58
N ALA A 565 11.69 10.35 16.92
CA ALA A 565 11.14 10.95 18.13
C ALA A 565 11.68 10.30 19.42
N ALA A 566 11.92 8.98 19.39
CA ALA A 566 12.45 8.23 20.52
C ALA A 566 13.99 8.23 20.60
N ALA A 567 14.68 8.81 19.62
CA ALA A 567 16.13 8.88 19.62
C ALA A 567 16.63 9.82 20.73
N PRO A 568 17.49 9.37 21.67
CA PRO A 568 18.08 10.24 22.68
C PRO A 568 18.85 11.42 22.09
N ASP A 569 18.96 12.51 22.84
CA ASP A 569 19.74 13.69 22.42
C ASP A 569 21.17 13.30 22.03
N GLY A 570 21.60 13.75 20.84
CA GLY A 570 22.92 13.44 20.28
C GLY A 570 22.99 12.14 19.47
N THR A 571 21.89 11.40 19.34
CA THR A 571 21.80 10.25 18.43
C THR A 571 21.79 10.73 16.97
N SER A 572 22.61 10.13 16.13
CA SER A 572 22.55 10.30 14.68
C SER A 572 21.67 9.23 14.04
N VAL A 573 20.98 9.57 12.98
CA VAL A 573 20.13 8.69 12.18
C VAL A 573 20.56 8.73 10.72
N ARG A 574 20.45 7.61 10.00
CA ARG A 574 20.75 7.52 8.57
C ARG A 574 19.54 7.03 7.78
N TRP A 575 19.40 7.52 6.56
CA TRP A 575 18.38 7.08 5.62
C TRP A 575 18.86 5.86 4.82
N VAL A 576 18.02 4.83 4.76
CA VAL A 576 18.30 3.57 4.08
C VAL A 576 17.29 3.38 2.96
N THR A 577 17.80 3.20 1.74
CA THR A 577 16.96 2.91 0.56
C THR A 577 16.64 1.43 0.45
N ASP A 578 15.42 1.14 -0.01
CA ASP A 578 15.04 -0.22 -0.45
C ASP A 578 15.37 -0.31 -1.94
N ASP A 579 16.44 -1.00 -2.30
CA ASP A 579 16.90 -1.11 -3.69
C ASP A 579 15.98 -2.01 -4.55
N VAL A 580 15.05 -2.75 -3.92
CA VAL A 580 14.14 -3.68 -4.59
C VAL A 580 12.92 -2.98 -5.19
N ARG A 581 12.49 -1.86 -4.60
CA ARG A 581 11.38 -1.03 -5.11
C ARG A 581 11.88 0.40 -5.27
N GLY A 582 12.03 0.85 -6.52
CA GLY A 582 12.63 2.13 -6.89
C GLY A 582 12.27 3.31 -5.98
N CYS A 583 13.13 3.61 -5.01
CA CYS A 583 13.10 4.86 -4.26
C CYS A 583 13.45 6.02 -5.22
N SER A 584 12.88 7.21 -5.00
CA SER A 584 13.13 8.38 -5.85
C SER A 584 14.58 8.88 -5.75
N PRO A 585 15.07 9.72 -6.71
CA PRO A 585 16.35 10.40 -6.58
C PRO A 585 16.49 11.14 -5.23
N ASP A 586 15.43 11.79 -4.76
CA ASP A 586 15.42 12.47 -3.46
C ASP A 586 15.69 11.53 -2.27
N CYS A 587 15.25 10.28 -2.36
CA CYS A 587 15.52 9.26 -1.35
C CYS A 587 16.98 8.79 -1.38
N GLN A 588 17.56 8.69 -2.59
CA GLN A 588 18.98 8.38 -2.76
C GLN A 588 19.84 9.53 -2.23
N ASP A 589 19.49 10.77 -2.52
CA ASP A 589 20.17 11.96 -1.99
C ASP A 589 20.13 12.00 -0.46
N ASN A 590 18.98 11.67 0.15
CA ASN A 590 18.88 11.55 1.60
C ASN A 590 19.75 10.42 2.17
N SER A 591 19.94 9.33 1.43
CA SER A 591 20.81 8.23 1.84
C SER A 591 22.29 8.58 1.72
N LEU A 592 22.67 9.29 0.65
CA LEU A 592 24.04 9.77 0.40
C LEU A 592 24.52 10.80 1.43
N ALA A 593 23.59 11.48 2.11
CA ALA A 593 23.89 12.41 3.19
C ALA A 593 24.65 11.75 4.36
N GLY A 594 24.51 10.44 4.53
CA GLY A 594 25.05 9.72 5.68
C GLY A 594 24.31 10.03 6.99
N PRO A 595 24.94 9.80 8.15
CA PRO A 595 24.33 10.04 9.46
C PRO A 595 24.10 11.54 9.70
N ILE A 596 22.88 11.91 10.08
CA ILE A 596 22.50 13.26 10.51
C ILE A 596 21.97 13.25 11.94
N PRO A 597 22.07 14.33 12.72
CA PRO A 597 21.48 14.38 14.06
C PRO A 597 19.96 14.16 14.02
N ALA A 598 19.43 13.32 14.91
CA ALA A 598 17.99 13.10 15.03
C ALA A 598 17.23 14.42 15.23
N GLY A 599 16.09 14.56 14.55
CA GLY A 599 15.28 15.79 14.55
C GLY A 599 15.74 16.88 13.58
N LYS A 600 16.86 16.72 12.88
CA LYS A 600 17.23 17.57 11.74
C LYS A 600 16.60 17.07 10.44
N LEU A 601 16.38 17.99 9.50
CA LEU A 601 15.90 17.65 8.16
C LEU A 601 17.03 17.03 7.34
N PHE A 602 16.69 16.02 6.54
CA PHE A 602 17.55 15.48 5.49
C PHE A 602 17.72 16.49 4.35
N PRO A 603 18.71 16.34 3.44
CA PRO A 603 19.00 17.32 2.38
C PRO A 603 17.82 17.76 1.53
N THR A 604 16.86 16.85 1.28
CA THR A 604 15.66 17.18 0.50
C THR A 604 14.55 17.86 1.30
N GLY A 605 14.81 18.22 2.56
CA GLY A 605 13.85 18.84 3.47
C GLY A 605 12.91 17.83 4.15
N SER A 606 13.08 16.54 3.90
CA SER A 606 12.31 15.47 4.56
C SER A 606 12.73 15.32 6.02
N ALA A 607 11.78 15.19 6.94
CA ALA A 607 12.09 14.93 8.36
C ALA A 607 12.35 13.43 8.64
N HIS A 608 11.66 12.55 7.91
CA HIS A 608 11.77 11.10 8.00
C HIS A 608 11.24 10.46 6.71
N PRO A 609 11.54 9.18 6.43
CA PRO A 609 10.84 8.42 5.40
C PRO A 609 9.38 8.13 5.80
N PRO A 610 8.47 7.91 4.84
CA PRO A 610 8.67 8.02 3.39
C PRO A 610 8.70 9.49 2.89
N ALA A 611 9.57 9.80 1.91
CA ALA A 611 9.63 11.13 1.28
C ALA A 611 8.50 11.34 0.25
N HIS A 612 8.02 10.26 -0.37
CA HIS A 612 6.95 10.26 -1.37
C HIS A 612 6.00 9.08 -1.15
N GLN A 613 4.84 9.13 -1.80
CA GLN A 613 3.87 8.03 -1.78
C GLN A 613 4.51 6.72 -2.24
N HIS A 614 4.13 5.60 -1.62
CA HIS A 614 4.64 4.24 -1.89
C HIS A 614 6.14 3.99 -1.62
N CYS A 615 6.86 4.95 -1.02
CA CYS A 615 8.27 4.75 -0.65
C CYS A 615 8.38 3.78 0.54
N ARG A 616 9.30 2.81 0.45
CA ARG A 616 9.60 1.85 1.54
C ARG A 616 10.93 2.13 2.21
N CYS A 617 11.56 3.26 1.95
CA CYS A 617 12.80 3.65 2.59
C CYS A 617 12.62 3.68 4.15
N LEU A 618 13.70 3.49 4.89
CA LEU A 618 13.73 3.30 6.34
C LEU A 618 14.75 4.27 6.97
N VAL A 619 14.47 4.77 8.17
CA VAL A 619 15.46 5.47 8.99
C VAL A 619 15.97 4.53 10.07
N ILE A 620 17.29 4.49 10.27
CA ILE A 620 17.89 3.72 11.35
C ILE A 620 18.81 4.60 12.21
N PRO A 621 18.84 4.40 13.53
CA PRO A 621 19.81 5.07 14.40
C PRO A 621 21.21 4.49 14.18
N GLU A 622 22.23 5.33 14.20
CA GLU A 622 23.61 4.87 14.28
C GLU A 622 23.88 4.32 15.68
N ARG A 623 24.37 3.08 15.77
CA ARG A 623 24.83 2.52 17.05
C ARG A 623 26.13 3.24 17.41
N GLN A 624 26.15 3.90 18.57
CA GLN A 624 27.39 4.39 19.19
C GLN A 624 28.29 3.25 19.64
#